data_AF-A0A0F7VPT9-F1
#
_entry.id   AF-A0A0F7VPT9-F1
#
_cell.length_a   1.000
_cell.length_b   1.000
_cell.length_c   1.000
_cell.angle_alpha   90.00
_cell.angle_beta   90.00
_cell.angle_gamma   90.00
#
_symmetry.space_group_name_H-M   'P 1'
#
loop_
_entity.id
_entity.type
_entity.pdbx_description
1 polymer ?
#
loop_
_entity_poly.entity_id
_entity_poly.type
_entity_poly.pdbx_seq_one_letter_code
_entity_poly.pdbx_strand_id
1 'polypeptide(L)'
;MPPADNTAALAEATRRRSRRARTNAERAIAVAQRTGNHTSFAAIAKVAGVSRSWLYTQQDLVTAIRQLQNRQPSSHRTGSQPASIASIQRRLDVALARIKQLRTENSDLAARLEMAYGEIRRLRGISHSGGLEPEKQENNVPSCAPRTTAKKRLPTGAGHQPDGYMPGSDGTPVE
;
A
#
# COMPACT_ATOMS: atom_id res chain seq x y z
N MET A 1 -24.43 6.71 44.34
CA MET A 1 -23.09 6.69 43.70
C MET A 1 -23.10 7.71 42.59
N PRO A 2 -22.36 8.84 42.70
CA PRO A 2 -22.30 9.80 41.60
C PRO A 2 -21.46 9.20 40.44
N PRO A 3 -21.75 9.52 39.18
CA PRO A 3 -20.96 9.04 38.05
C PRO A 3 -19.54 9.61 38.16
N ALA A 4 -18.56 8.71 38.26
CA ALA A 4 -17.15 9.03 38.38
C ALA A 4 -16.65 9.96 37.26
N ASP A 5 -15.49 10.58 37.48
CA ASP A 5 -14.73 11.56 36.66
C ASP A 5 -14.32 11.08 35.24
N ASN A 6 -15.15 10.25 34.60
CA ASN A 6 -15.00 9.71 33.26
C ASN A 6 -14.89 10.81 32.20
N THR A 7 -15.60 11.92 32.38
CA THR A 7 -15.53 13.08 31.49
C THR A 7 -14.16 13.75 31.54
N ALA A 8 -13.58 13.89 32.74
CA ALA A 8 -12.24 14.42 32.93
C ALA A 8 -11.17 13.48 32.34
N ALA A 9 -11.32 12.17 32.57
CA ALA A 9 -10.43 11.15 32.01
C ALA A 9 -10.48 11.10 30.46
N LEU A 10 -11.66 11.23 29.86
CA LEU A 10 -11.84 11.29 28.40
C LEU A 10 -11.25 12.58 27.80
N ALA A 11 -11.46 13.71 28.46
CA ALA A 11 -10.87 14.98 28.06
C ALA A 11 -9.33 14.92 28.11
N GLU A 12 -8.78 14.31 29.16
CA GLU A 12 -7.34 14.12 29.30
C GLU A 12 -6.77 13.17 28.24
N ALA A 13 -7.43 12.05 27.98
CA ALA A 13 -7.03 11.12 26.92
C ALA A 13 -7.04 11.80 25.53
N THR A 14 -8.03 12.66 25.27
CA THR A 14 -8.12 13.45 24.04
C THR A 14 -6.98 14.45 23.92
N ARG A 15 -6.67 15.19 25.00
CA ARG A 15 -5.50 16.10 25.07
C ARG A 15 -4.19 15.37 24.84
N ARG A 16 -4.04 14.16 25.41
CA ARG A 16 -2.84 13.34 25.21
C ARG A 16 -2.70 12.88 23.76
N ARG A 17 -3.81 12.49 23.11
CA ARG A 17 -3.84 12.11 21.70
C ARG A 17 -3.45 13.27 20.78
N SER A 18 -4.00 14.46 21.01
CA SER A 18 -3.68 15.65 20.20
C SER A 18 -2.22 16.10 20.36
N ARG A 19 -1.69 16.08 21.59
CA ARG A 19 -0.27 16.36 21.84
C ARG A 19 0.66 15.39 21.12
N ARG A 20 0.37 14.08 21.19
CA ARG A 20 1.16 13.06 20.46
C ARG A 20 1.11 13.25 18.95
N ALA A 21 -0.09 13.49 18.40
CA ALA A 21 -0.28 13.76 16.97
C ALA A 21 0.56 14.97 16.51
N ARG A 22 0.61 16.02 17.33
CA ARG A 22 1.42 17.22 17.09
C ARG A 22 2.91 16.95 17.09
N THR A 23 3.43 16.29 18.12
CA THR A 23 4.86 15.93 18.17
C THR A 23 5.27 15.05 16.99
N ASN A 24 4.41 14.12 16.58
CA ASN A 24 4.67 13.28 15.41
C ASN A 24 4.70 14.07 14.10
N ALA A 25 3.79 15.03 13.93
CA ALA A 25 3.74 15.89 12.76
C ALA A 25 4.97 16.80 12.67
N GLU A 26 5.37 17.43 13.78
CA GLU A 26 6.59 18.24 13.87
C GLU A 26 7.84 17.41 13.51
N ARG A 27 7.94 16.18 14.04
CA ARG A 27 9.03 15.27 13.70
C ARG A 27 9.03 14.89 12.21
N ALA A 28 7.86 14.60 11.64
CA ALA A 28 7.74 14.28 10.22
C ALA A 28 8.19 15.45 9.33
N ILE A 29 7.84 16.68 9.70
CA ILE A 29 8.29 17.91 9.01
C ILE A 29 9.81 18.06 9.14
N ALA A 30 10.39 17.85 10.33
CA ALA A 30 11.84 17.96 10.54
C ALA A 30 12.63 16.90 9.74
N VAL A 31 12.11 15.68 9.63
CA VAL A 31 12.71 14.64 8.79
C VAL A 31 12.61 15.04 7.31
N ALA A 32 11.45 15.51 6.86
CA ALA A 32 11.24 15.98 5.49
C ALA A 32 12.17 17.14 5.12
N GLN A 33 12.45 18.04 6.07
CA GLN A 33 13.44 19.12 5.90
C GLN A 33 14.85 18.58 5.64
N ARG A 34 15.29 17.54 6.38
CA ARG A 34 16.63 16.96 6.20
C ARG A 34 16.77 16.15 4.92
N THR A 35 15.74 15.39 4.56
CA THR A 35 15.82 14.50 3.39
C THR A 35 15.71 15.28 2.07
N GLY A 36 15.23 16.52 2.09
CA GLY A 36 15.14 17.34 0.87
C GLY A 36 14.14 16.82 -0.17
N ASN A 37 13.29 15.86 0.21
CA ASN A 37 12.28 15.30 -0.69
C ASN A 37 11.07 16.24 -0.81
N HIS A 38 10.51 16.33 -2.01
CA HIS A 38 9.26 17.04 -2.27
C HIS A 38 8.14 16.42 -1.46
N THR A 39 7.73 17.10 -0.38
CA THR A 39 6.82 16.52 0.60
C THR A 39 5.46 17.18 0.50
N SER A 40 4.47 16.43 -0.01
CA SER A 40 3.07 16.86 -0.03
C SER A 40 2.43 16.68 1.36
N PHE A 41 1.35 17.42 1.63
CA PHE A 41 0.54 17.24 2.86
C PHE A 41 0.14 15.79 3.09
N ALA A 42 -0.11 15.04 2.01
CA ALA A 42 -0.40 13.62 2.02
C ALA A 42 0.71 12.78 2.63
N ALA A 43 1.95 13.03 2.19
CA ALA A 43 3.11 12.30 2.63
C ALA A 43 3.39 12.59 4.11
N ILE A 44 3.26 13.85 4.53
CA ILE A 44 3.44 14.24 5.95
C ILE A 44 2.40 13.59 6.84
N ALA A 45 1.13 13.60 6.43
CA ALA A 45 0.05 12.93 7.14
C ALA A 45 0.34 11.43 7.35
N LYS A 46 0.80 10.76 6.29
CA LYS A 46 1.13 9.34 6.31
C LYS A 46 2.32 9.04 7.24
N VAL A 47 3.38 9.84 7.17
CA VAL A 47 4.59 9.66 8.01
C VAL A 47 4.29 9.96 9.48
N ALA A 48 3.48 10.98 9.76
CA ALA A 48 3.11 11.36 11.12
C ALA A 48 2.00 10.48 11.73
N GLY A 49 1.33 9.65 10.93
CA GLY A 49 0.20 8.81 11.38
C GLY A 49 -1.05 9.61 11.75
N VAL A 50 -1.27 10.75 11.10
CA VAL A 50 -2.41 11.66 11.36
C VAL A 50 -3.25 11.84 10.10
N SER A 51 -4.50 12.26 10.24
CA SER A 51 -5.35 12.55 9.08
C SER A 51 -5.00 13.91 8.46
N ARG A 52 -5.30 14.08 7.17
CA ARG A 52 -5.16 15.38 6.48
C ARG A 52 -6.07 16.45 7.09
N SER A 53 -7.32 16.08 7.37
CA SER A 53 -8.28 16.98 8.00
C SER A 53 -7.75 17.50 9.33
N TRP A 54 -7.16 16.60 10.14
CA TRP A 54 -6.49 17.01 11.38
C TRP A 54 -5.37 18.00 11.07
N LEU A 55 -4.41 17.71 10.19
CA LEU A 55 -3.32 18.65 9.85
C LEU A 55 -3.80 20.05 9.46
N TYR A 56 -4.93 20.17 8.77
CA TYR A 56 -5.49 21.48 8.42
C TYR A 56 -6.06 22.26 9.60
N THR A 57 -6.38 21.59 10.72
CA THR A 57 -6.80 22.27 11.96
C THR A 57 -5.64 23.00 12.66
N GLN A 58 -4.38 22.65 12.36
CA GLN A 58 -3.18 23.29 12.91
C GLN A 58 -2.54 24.20 11.86
N GLN A 59 -2.92 25.48 11.92
CA GLN A 59 -2.44 26.54 11.01
C GLN A 59 -0.90 26.64 10.96
N ASP A 60 -0.24 26.49 12.10
CA ASP A 60 1.21 26.52 12.26
C ASP A 60 1.93 25.35 11.57
N LEU A 61 1.34 24.15 11.60
CA LEU A 61 1.87 23.03 10.83
C LEU A 61 1.65 23.26 9.32
N VAL A 62 0.50 23.81 8.93
CA VAL A 62 0.22 24.15 7.52
C VAL A 62 1.22 25.17 6.99
N THR A 63 1.52 26.23 7.73
CA THR A 63 2.50 27.24 7.32
C THR A 63 3.90 26.65 7.22
N ALA A 64 4.33 25.84 8.18
CA ALA A 64 5.63 25.16 8.14
C ALA A 64 5.77 24.24 6.91
N ILE A 65 4.71 23.50 6.56
CA ILE A 65 4.69 22.63 5.38
C ILE A 65 4.75 23.46 4.08
N ARG A 66 4.00 24.56 3.99
CA ARG A 66 4.05 25.46 2.83
C ARG A 66 5.41 26.11 2.68
N GLN A 67 6.03 26.56 3.78
CA GLN A 67 7.39 27.12 3.75
C GLN A 67 8.40 26.08 3.26
N LEU A 68 8.28 24.83 3.69
CA LEU A 68 9.10 23.73 3.20
C LEU A 68 8.90 23.51 1.69
N GLN A 69 7.65 23.53 1.22
CA GLN A 69 7.31 23.41 -0.20
C GLN A 69 7.76 24.60 -1.05
N ASN A 70 7.86 25.80 -0.49
CA ASN A 70 8.38 26.97 -1.20
C ASN A 70 9.91 26.97 -1.24
N ARG A 71 10.56 26.51 -0.16
CA ARG A 71 12.03 26.43 -0.06
C ARG A 71 12.63 25.35 -0.93
N GLN A 72 11.91 24.26 -1.13
CA GLN A 72 12.23 23.36 -2.21
C GLN A 72 11.58 23.99 -3.44
N PRO A 73 12.32 24.69 -4.32
CA PRO A 73 11.73 25.01 -5.60
C PRO A 73 11.20 23.69 -6.11
N SER A 74 9.89 23.62 -6.38
CA SER A 74 9.40 22.60 -7.28
C SER A 74 10.44 22.56 -8.38
N SER A 75 10.89 21.39 -8.76
CA SER A 75 11.26 21.22 -10.15
C SER A 75 10.00 21.57 -10.97
N HIS A 76 9.63 22.85 -11.03
CA HIS A 76 9.22 23.50 -12.23
C HIS A 76 10.34 23.13 -13.17
N ARG A 77 10.11 22.04 -13.89
CA ARG A 77 10.47 21.89 -15.29
C ARG A 77 10.75 23.28 -15.83
N THR A 78 12.01 23.70 -15.77
CA THR A 78 12.51 24.87 -16.44
C THR A 78 12.42 24.53 -17.91
N GLY A 79 11.25 24.76 -18.51
CA GLY A 79 10.94 24.33 -19.86
C GLY A 79 10.89 22.82 -20.00
N SER A 80 9.76 22.30 -20.46
CA SER A 80 9.82 21.05 -21.19
C SER A 80 10.60 21.33 -22.48
N GLN A 81 11.93 21.26 -22.46
CA GLN A 81 12.61 20.74 -23.66
C GLN A 81 11.91 19.40 -23.91
N PRO A 82 11.23 19.20 -25.06
CA PRO A 82 10.65 17.90 -25.34
C PRO A 82 11.81 16.91 -25.27
N ALA A 83 11.83 16.08 -24.24
CA ALA A 83 12.70 14.92 -24.23
C ALA A 83 12.39 14.21 -25.54
N SER A 84 13.39 14.07 -26.42
CA SER A 84 13.20 13.41 -27.71
C SER A 84 12.40 12.14 -27.50
N ILE A 85 11.47 11.81 -28.40
CA ILE A 85 10.56 10.66 -28.29
C ILE A 85 11.33 9.39 -27.89
N ALA A 86 12.57 9.23 -28.39
CA ALA A 86 13.48 8.15 -28.03
C ALA A 86 13.86 8.09 -26.54
N SER A 87 14.04 9.23 -25.87
CA SER A 87 14.31 9.31 -24.43
C SER A 87 13.09 8.86 -23.60
N ILE A 88 11.89 9.24 -24.03
CA ILE A 88 10.64 8.84 -23.37
C ILE A 88 10.41 7.33 -23.54
N GLN A 89 10.59 6.81 -24.76
CA GLN A 89 10.51 5.38 -25.04
C GLN A 89 11.52 4.59 -24.20
N ARG A 90 12.79 5.01 -24.17
CA ARG A 90 13.82 4.35 -23.36
C ARG A 90 13.47 4.33 -21.87
N ARG A 91 12.91 5.41 -21.34
CA ARG A 91 12.47 5.46 -19.93
C ARG A 91 11.27 4.55 -19.68
N LEU A 92 10.36 4.44 -20.64
CA LEU A 92 9.22 3.50 -20.57
C LEU A 92 9.72 2.05 -20.58
N ASP A 93 10.64 1.72 -21.48
CA ASP A 93 11.21 0.37 -21.60
C ASP A 93 11.93 -0.04 -20.32
N VAL A 94 12.76 0.86 -19.76
CA VAL A 94 13.45 0.61 -18.48
C VAL A 94 12.45 0.41 -17.35
N ALA A 95 11.38 1.20 -17.29
CA ALA A 95 10.34 1.04 -16.27
C ALA A 95 9.59 -0.29 -16.41
N LEU A 96 9.23 -0.69 -17.64
CA LEU A 96 8.58 -1.96 -17.91
C LEU A 96 9.48 -3.15 -17.57
N ALA A 97 10.78 -3.07 -17.91
CA ALA A 97 11.77 -4.08 -17.54
C ALA A 97 11.87 -4.22 -16.02
N ARG A 98 11.92 -3.11 -15.28
CA ARG A 98 11.98 -3.12 -13.82
C ARG A 98 10.72 -3.71 -13.19
N ILE A 99 9.53 -3.40 -13.73
CA ILE A 99 8.27 -4.00 -13.27
C ILE A 99 8.26 -5.51 -13.47
N LYS A 100 8.74 -6.00 -14.62
CA LYS A 100 8.86 -7.44 -14.88
C LYS A 100 9.80 -8.10 -13.87
N GLN A 101 10.99 -7.53 -13.67
CA GLN A 101 11.95 -8.04 -12.70
C GLN A 101 11.35 -8.12 -11.29
N LEU A 102 10.72 -7.04 -10.82
CA LEU A 102 10.11 -7.01 -9.48
C LEU A 102 8.97 -8.02 -9.33
N ARG A 103 8.22 -8.30 -10.39
CA ARG A 103 7.18 -9.34 -10.38
C ARG A 103 7.77 -10.73 -10.23
N THR A 104 8.86 -11.03 -10.92
CA THR A 104 9.59 -12.29 -10.78
C THR A 104 10.17 -12.45 -9.37
N GLU A 105 10.84 -11.41 -8.85
CA GLU A 105 11.38 -11.43 -7.49
C GLU A 105 10.26 -11.66 -6.45
N ASN A 106 9.10 -11.05 -6.64
CA ASN A 106 7.96 -11.24 -5.76
C ASN A 106 7.42 -12.67 -5.81
N SER A 107 7.25 -13.24 -7.01
CA SER A 107 6.81 -14.65 -7.15
C SER A 107 7.80 -15.63 -6.52
N ASP A 108 9.11 -15.37 -6.66
CA ASP A 108 10.15 -16.22 -6.07
C ASP A 108 10.12 -16.16 -4.54
N LEU A 109 9.96 -14.97 -3.98
CA LEU A 109 9.81 -14.79 -2.53
C LEU A 109 8.55 -15.46 -2.00
N ALA A 110 7.43 -15.36 -2.72
CA ALA A 110 6.19 -16.05 -2.37
C ALA A 110 6.39 -17.57 -2.37
N ALA A 111 7.03 -18.13 -3.40
CA ALA A 111 7.34 -19.55 -3.46
C ALA A 111 8.23 -20.01 -2.29
N ARG A 112 9.22 -19.20 -1.89
CA ARG A 112 10.07 -19.50 -0.72
C ARG A 112 9.28 -19.51 0.58
N LEU A 113 8.33 -18.59 0.75
CA LEU A 113 7.46 -18.57 1.92
C LEU A 113 6.56 -19.81 1.97
N GLU A 114 5.95 -20.20 0.85
CA GLU A 114 5.14 -21.41 0.77
C GLU A 114 5.94 -22.67 1.14
N MET A 115 7.17 -22.79 0.66
CA MET A 115 8.06 -23.90 1.05
C MET A 115 8.37 -23.89 2.55
N ALA A 116 8.69 -22.72 3.11
CA ALA A 116 8.98 -22.59 4.55
C ALA A 116 7.75 -22.94 5.41
N TYR A 117 6.56 -22.48 5.03
CA TYR A 117 5.32 -22.83 5.72
C TYR A 117 4.96 -24.32 5.57
N GLY A 118 5.25 -24.91 4.41
CA GLY A 118 5.14 -26.36 4.18
C GLY A 118 6.02 -27.16 5.15
N GLU A 119 7.28 -26.74 5.33
CA GLU A 119 8.21 -27.41 6.24
C GLU A 119 7.79 -27.26 7.70
N ILE A 120 7.34 -26.07 8.13
CA ILE A 120 6.79 -25.86 9.48
C ILE A 120 5.58 -26.77 9.73
N ARG A 121 4.69 -26.93 8.75
CA ARG A 121 3.54 -27.83 8.86
C ARG A 121 3.98 -29.29 8.95
N ARG A 122 4.96 -29.72 8.15
CA ARG A 122 5.53 -31.07 8.22
C ARG A 122 6.11 -31.36 9.60
N LEU A 123 6.96 -30.48 10.12
CA LEU A 123 7.58 -30.63 11.44
C LEU A 123 6.52 -30.68 12.56
N ARG A 124 5.51 -29.80 12.51
CA ARG A 124 4.39 -29.82 13.48
C ARG A 124 3.56 -31.09 13.38
N GLY A 125 3.33 -31.61 12.17
CA GLY A 125 2.61 -32.87 11.94
C GLY A 125 3.37 -34.07 12.50
N ILE A 126 4.70 -34.11 12.34
CA ILE A 126 5.57 -35.14 12.91
C ILE A 126 5.54 -35.10 14.44
N SER A 127 5.53 -33.90 15.04
CA SER A 127 5.38 -33.72 16.49
C SER A 127 4.01 -34.14 17.02
N HIS A 128 2.94 -34.07 16.21
CA HIS A 128 1.60 -34.56 16.58
C HIS A 128 1.45 -36.09 16.44
N SER A 129 2.21 -36.73 15.54
CA SER A 129 2.23 -38.20 15.40
C SER A 129 3.12 -38.93 16.41
N GLY A 130 3.88 -38.21 17.24
CA GLY A 130 4.77 -38.78 18.26
C GLY A 130 4.18 -38.92 19.67
N GLY A 131 2.88 -38.64 19.85
CA GLY A 131 2.21 -38.72 21.15
C GLY A 131 0.92 -39.54 21.07
N LEU A 132 1.05 -40.86 21.09
CA LEU A 132 -0.04 -41.75 21.45
C LEU A 132 0.22 -42.22 22.90
N GLU A 133 -0.52 -41.65 23.83
CA GLU A 133 -1.17 -42.41 24.91
C GLU A 133 -2.58 -41.81 25.09
N PRO A 134 -3.65 -42.63 25.08
CA PRO A 134 -5.01 -42.15 25.16
C PRO A 134 -5.51 -42.20 26.62
N GLU A 135 -5.91 -41.07 27.20
CA GLU A 135 -6.83 -41.15 28.34
C GLU A 135 -7.83 -40.00 28.38
N LYS A 136 -9.02 -40.38 28.86
CA LYS A 136 -10.32 -39.83 28.56
C LYS A 136 -10.55 -38.46 29.17
N GLN A 137 -11.17 -37.55 28.41
CA GLN A 137 -12.21 -36.72 28.99
C GLN A 137 -13.22 -36.28 27.93
N GLU A 138 -14.38 -36.94 28.00
CA GLU A 138 -15.66 -36.37 27.59
C GLU A 138 -15.78 -34.98 28.23
N ASN A 139 -16.09 -33.95 27.43
CA ASN A 139 -17.26 -33.09 27.68
C ASN A 139 -17.30 -31.87 26.75
N ASN A 140 -18.49 -31.71 26.16
CA ASN A 140 -19.16 -30.46 25.80
C ASN A 140 -18.98 -29.90 24.37
N VAL A 141 -19.99 -30.17 23.55
CA VAL A 141 -20.36 -29.52 22.28
C VAL A 141 -21.26 -28.32 22.66
N PRO A 142 -21.18 -27.10 22.06
CA PRO A 142 -21.74 -27.02 20.72
C PRO A 142 -21.21 -25.96 19.74
N SER A 143 -21.59 -26.26 18.49
CA SER A 143 -22.06 -25.31 17.48
C SER A 143 -21.01 -24.76 16.52
N CYS A 144 -20.63 -25.60 15.56
CA CYS A 144 -20.13 -25.13 14.27
C CYS A 144 -21.30 -25.03 13.28
N ALA A 145 -21.70 -23.79 12.96
CA ALA A 145 -22.22 -23.45 11.64
C ALA A 145 -21.39 -22.24 11.16
N PRO A 146 -20.98 -22.19 9.89
CA PRO A 146 -21.88 -21.54 8.95
C PRO A 146 -21.94 -22.15 7.53
N ARG A 147 -23.18 -22.16 7.03
CA ARG A 147 -23.66 -21.75 5.70
C ARG A 147 -22.87 -22.17 4.44
N THR A 148 -23.55 -23.02 3.69
CA THR A 148 -23.47 -23.21 2.24
C THR A 148 -23.40 -21.89 1.47
N THR A 149 -22.59 -21.81 0.40
CA THR A 149 -23.09 -21.62 -0.97
C THR A 149 -22.00 -21.93 -1.99
N ALA A 150 -22.40 -22.68 -3.02
CA ALA A 150 -21.62 -23.18 -4.12
C ALA A 150 -21.02 -22.08 -5.00
N LYS A 151 -19.87 -22.37 -5.63
CA LYS A 151 -19.48 -21.75 -6.90
C LYS A 151 -19.07 -22.82 -7.90
N LYS A 152 -19.93 -22.91 -8.91
CA LYS A 152 -19.99 -23.82 -10.05
C LYS A 152 -18.74 -23.66 -10.92
N ARG A 153 -18.21 -24.80 -11.38
CA ARG A 153 -17.16 -24.88 -12.41
C ARG A 153 -17.71 -24.45 -13.79
N LEU A 154 -16.77 -23.94 -14.59
CA LEU A 154 -16.68 -23.69 -16.05
C LEU A 154 -17.62 -24.52 -16.96
N PRO A 155 -17.96 -24.04 -18.19
CA PRO A 155 -17.06 -24.25 -19.34
C PRO A 155 -17.06 -23.21 -20.49
N THR A 156 -15.93 -23.23 -21.20
CA THR A 156 -15.66 -23.14 -22.66
C THR A 156 -16.76 -22.67 -23.65
N GLY A 157 -16.38 -21.76 -24.55
CA GLY A 157 -16.96 -21.50 -25.88
C GLY A 157 -16.16 -20.36 -26.55
N ALA A 158 -15.26 -20.61 -27.50
CA ALA A 158 -15.51 -20.80 -28.95
C ALA A 158 -15.91 -19.50 -29.69
N GLY A 159 -14.95 -18.97 -30.47
CA GLY A 159 -15.15 -18.36 -31.80
C GLY A 159 -15.78 -16.97 -31.93
N HIS A 160 -14.96 -15.94 -32.20
CA HIS A 160 -15.32 -14.87 -33.15
C HIS A 160 -14.09 -14.08 -33.64
N GLN A 161 -13.60 -14.43 -34.83
CA GLN A 161 -13.09 -13.49 -35.85
C GLN A 161 -14.24 -13.36 -36.87
N PRO A 162 -14.52 -12.18 -37.46
CA PRO A 162 -13.59 -11.40 -38.30
C PRO A 162 -13.73 -9.88 -37.98
N ASP A 163 -13.15 -8.85 -38.62
CA ASP A 163 -12.92 -8.53 -40.02
C ASP A 163 -11.83 -7.43 -40.10
N GLY A 164 -11.23 -7.31 -41.28
CA GLY A 164 -9.99 -6.59 -41.51
C GLY A 164 -9.99 -5.08 -41.30
N TYR A 165 -8.81 -4.58 -40.93
CA TYR A 165 -8.38 -3.23 -41.22
C TYR A 165 -7.07 -3.33 -42.01
N MET A 166 -7.17 -3.17 -43.33
CA MET A 166 -6.02 -3.01 -44.23
C MET A 166 -5.38 -1.63 -43.98
N PRO A 167 -4.04 -1.52 -44.03
CA PRO A 167 -3.34 -0.25 -43.90
C PRO A 167 -3.42 0.53 -45.22
N GLY A 168 -4.00 1.73 -45.17
CA GLY A 168 -3.86 2.71 -46.24
C GLY A 168 -2.47 3.32 -46.22
N SER A 169 -1.63 2.90 -47.16
CA SER A 169 -0.58 3.71 -47.75
C SER A 169 -1.20 4.87 -48.53
N ASP A 170 -0.65 6.07 -48.37
CA ASP A 170 -0.32 7.05 -49.44
C ASP A 170 -0.31 8.48 -48.88
N GLY A 171 0.81 9.19 -49.08
CA GLY A 171 0.89 10.61 -48.81
C GLY A 171 2.28 11.17 -48.47
N THR A 172 3.27 10.99 -49.34
CA THR A 172 4.35 11.98 -49.54
C THR A 172 4.17 12.60 -50.93
N PRO A 173 4.90 13.67 -51.30
CA PRO A 173 4.80 15.07 -50.88
C PRO A 173 4.31 15.97 -52.05
N VAL A 174 3.87 17.22 -51.77
CA VAL A 174 3.65 18.23 -52.83
C VAL A 174 4.37 19.53 -52.45
N GLU A 175 5.33 19.88 -53.32
CA GLU A 175 6.05 21.14 -53.58
C GLU A 175 6.66 21.97 -52.43
#